data_AF-A0A9E3SZJ3-F1
#
_entry.id   AF-A0A9E3SZJ3-F1
#
_cell.length_a   1.000
_cell.length_b   1.000
_cell.length_c   1.000
_cell.angle_alpha   90.00
_cell.angle_beta   90.00
_cell.angle_gamma   90.00
#
_symmetry.space_group_name_H-M   'P 1'
#
loop_
_entity.id
_entity.type
_entity.pdbx_description
1 polymer ?
#
loop_
_entity_poly.entity_id
_entity_poly.type
_entity_poly.pdbx_seq_one_letter_code
_entity_poly.pdbx_strand_id
1 'polypeptide(L)'
;PTLPGENLDALVAPPPPMPMYAPPGTTRPLTAQAVPETQARQRPTGDYAIIGVLDGPNGPGSGFFLTTEGIVVTTRYVVGARESMTVEMEAGNRQIAQVVRSFPDLDVALLKTDQAVRTLLPLAVGDPLAENTGIVIVPYQLDRVYGRRRETGRSLAPHLFPTDIVQVPDAGGEPVFNERQMVVGMMTRNISSSSAYVYGVHIAAVQRCLDVYHYELRSVQNRVYCSSCGYASAAATVGGYYCETCGTVMPHARDQVRAQTPNMASFYGENTNAPCTQCGARAGFYDGLCLRCGRAGDPTRPA
;
A
#
# COMPACT_ATOMS: atom_id res chain seq x y z
N PRO A 1 23.21 72.30 51.03
CA PRO A 1 22.16 71.77 51.93
C PRO A 1 21.39 70.62 51.23
N THR A 2 21.68 69.39 51.68
CA THR A 2 20.84 68.16 51.69
C THR A 2 20.10 67.66 50.42
N LEU A 3 20.53 66.47 49.96
CA LEU A 3 19.78 65.47 49.14
C LEU A 3 18.52 64.97 49.90
N PRO A 4 17.47 64.42 49.24
CA PRO A 4 17.40 63.01 48.77
C PRO A 4 16.60 62.85 47.45
N GLY A 5 16.47 61.74 46.74
CA GLY A 5 16.80 60.32 46.92
C GLY A 5 16.03 59.52 45.85
N GLU A 6 16.59 58.37 45.45
CA GLU A 6 15.89 57.17 44.91
C GLU A 6 15.25 57.28 43.49
N ASN A 7 15.37 56.34 42.56
CA ASN A 7 15.81 54.95 42.58
C ASN A 7 16.25 54.53 41.16
N LEU A 8 17.36 53.80 41.07
CA LEU A 8 17.73 52.94 39.93
C LEU A 8 16.98 51.59 40.07
N ASP A 9 17.02 50.78 39.02
CA ASP A 9 16.57 49.39 38.95
C ASP A 9 15.12 49.15 38.47
N ALA A 10 14.92 49.32 37.16
CA ALA A 10 13.92 48.54 36.43
C ALA A 10 14.40 47.08 36.33
N LEU A 11 14.08 46.34 37.38
CA LEU A 11 14.27 44.90 37.50
C LEU A 11 13.52 44.15 36.39
N VAL A 12 14.29 43.33 35.68
CA VAL A 12 13.84 42.20 34.86
C VAL A 12 12.91 41.33 35.72
N ALA A 13 11.63 41.30 35.37
CA ALA A 13 10.69 40.36 35.98
C ALA A 13 10.94 38.95 35.39
N PRO A 14 11.15 37.92 36.22
CA PRO A 14 11.21 36.54 35.74
C PRO A 14 9.82 36.08 35.26
N PRO A 15 9.75 35.17 34.27
CA PRO A 15 8.48 34.68 33.74
C PRO A 15 7.68 33.93 34.81
N PRO A 16 6.33 33.97 34.74
CA PRO A 16 5.47 33.37 35.76
C PRO A 16 5.63 31.85 35.82
N PRO A 17 5.57 31.24 37.02
CA PRO A 17 5.60 29.79 37.16
C PRO A 17 4.30 29.18 36.59
N MET A 18 4.46 28.08 35.85
CA MET A 18 3.33 27.31 35.30
C MET A 18 2.47 26.73 36.43
N PRO A 19 1.13 26.69 36.28
CA PRO A 19 0.27 26.17 37.33
C PRO A 19 0.43 24.65 37.49
N MET A 20 0.90 24.23 38.67
CA MET A 20 0.70 22.88 39.20
C MET A 20 -0.76 22.73 39.60
N TYR A 21 -1.44 21.70 39.10
CA TYR A 21 -2.74 21.29 39.60
C TYR A 21 -2.65 19.87 40.16
N ALA A 22 -2.85 19.74 41.47
CA ALA A 22 -3.08 18.47 42.18
C ALA A 22 -4.47 18.53 42.84
N PRO A 23 -5.16 17.39 43.01
CA PRO A 23 -6.62 17.33 43.00
C PRO A 23 -7.25 17.36 44.41
N PRO A 24 -8.55 17.68 44.52
CA PRO A 24 -9.37 17.22 45.66
C PRO A 24 -10.28 16.03 45.27
N GLY A 25 -10.20 14.94 46.04
CA GLY A 25 -11.31 13.98 46.20
C GLY A 25 -12.46 14.60 47.00
N THR A 26 -13.67 14.05 47.15
CA THR A 26 -14.29 12.76 46.85
C THR A 26 -15.80 12.97 47.03
N THR A 27 -16.65 12.45 46.15
CA THR A 27 -17.95 11.86 46.52
C THR A 27 -18.41 10.88 45.44
N ARG A 28 -18.59 9.61 45.83
CA ARG A 28 -19.22 8.54 45.03
C ARG A 28 -20.71 8.83 44.86
N PRO A 29 -21.28 8.47 43.71
CA PRO A 29 -22.42 7.56 43.72
C PRO A 29 -22.07 6.20 43.14
N LEU A 30 -22.83 5.21 43.56
CA LEU A 30 -22.69 3.80 43.24
C LEU A 30 -23.06 3.49 41.77
N THR A 31 -22.29 2.53 41.24
CA THR A 31 -22.64 1.59 40.15
C THR A 31 -22.84 2.16 38.75
N ALA A 32 -21.72 2.43 38.07
CA ALA A 32 -21.55 1.98 36.70
C ALA A 32 -20.54 0.83 36.74
N GLN A 33 -20.98 -0.38 36.37
CA GLN A 33 -20.07 -1.48 36.15
C GLN A 33 -19.02 -1.03 35.13
N ALA A 34 -17.75 -1.10 35.52
CA ALA A 34 -16.66 -0.99 34.58
C ALA A 34 -16.88 -2.07 33.51
N VAL A 35 -17.15 -1.64 32.28
CA VAL A 35 -17.00 -2.53 31.13
C VAL A 35 -15.53 -2.92 31.13
N PRO A 36 -15.18 -4.21 31.27
CA PRO A 36 -13.78 -4.61 31.18
C PRO A 36 -13.29 -4.15 29.81
N GLU A 37 -12.11 -3.51 29.79
CA GLU A 37 -11.30 -3.36 28.59
C GLU A 37 -11.37 -4.68 27.85
N THR A 38 -12.15 -4.68 26.77
CA THR A 38 -12.38 -5.88 26.00
C THR A 38 -11.06 -6.13 25.31
N GLN A 39 -10.32 -7.08 25.89
CA GLN A 39 -9.21 -7.80 25.28
C GLN A 39 -9.31 -7.68 23.78
N ALA A 40 -8.28 -7.11 23.14
CA ALA A 40 -8.11 -7.14 21.70
C ALA A 40 -8.63 -8.48 21.22
N ARG A 41 -9.80 -8.50 20.57
CA ARG A 41 -10.42 -9.74 20.11
C ARG A 41 -9.38 -10.31 19.17
N GLN A 42 -8.59 -11.27 19.65
CA GLN A 42 -7.82 -12.15 18.81
C GLN A 42 -8.91 -12.85 18.00
N ARG A 43 -9.22 -12.27 16.83
CA ARG A 43 -10.14 -12.87 15.88
C ARG A 43 -9.62 -14.28 15.68
N PRO A 44 -10.48 -15.31 15.78
CA PRO A 44 -10.05 -16.67 15.57
C PRO A 44 -9.25 -16.69 14.27
N THR A 45 -8.00 -17.12 14.36
CA THR A 45 -7.19 -17.50 13.22
C THR A 45 -7.96 -18.59 12.49
N GLY A 46 -8.76 -18.22 11.50
CA GLY A 46 -9.45 -19.20 10.66
C GLY A 46 -8.50 -19.75 9.60
N ASP A 47 -8.90 -20.87 9.00
CA ASP A 47 -8.21 -21.50 7.88
C ASP A 47 -8.56 -20.78 6.55
N TYR A 48 -8.53 -19.46 6.58
CA TYR A 48 -8.81 -18.60 5.44
C TYR A 48 -7.62 -18.59 4.52
N ALA A 49 -7.66 -19.38 3.45
CA ALA A 49 -6.58 -19.39 2.47
C ALA A 49 -6.85 -18.44 1.30
N ILE A 50 -8.10 -18.34 0.87
CA ILE A 50 -8.57 -17.57 -0.28
C ILE A 50 -9.67 -16.63 0.19
N ILE A 51 -9.63 -15.38 -0.28
CA ILE A 51 -10.54 -14.31 0.14
C ILE A 51 -11.12 -13.58 -1.06
N GLY A 52 -12.27 -12.95 -0.87
CA GLY A 52 -12.86 -12.02 -1.82
C GLY A 52 -12.23 -10.64 -1.68
N VAL A 53 -11.96 -9.99 -2.81
CA VAL A 53 -11.53 -8.59 -2.89
C VAL A 53 -12.65 -7.81 -3.56
N LEU A 54 -13.28 -6.93 -2.80
CA LEU A 54 -14.54 -6.27 -3.15
C LEU A 54 -14.32 -4.77 -3.40
N ASP A 55 -15.34 -4.15 -3.98
CA ASP A 55 -15.43 -2.71 -4.25
C ASP A 55 -14.36 -2.18 -5.22
N GLY A 56 -13.64 -3.04 -5.93
CA GLY A 56 -12.72 -2.64 -7.00
C GLY A 56 -13.42 -1.97 -8.18
N PRO A 57 -12.77 -1.03 -8.89
CA PRO A 57 -13.36 -0.38 -10.07
C PRO A 57 -13.69 -1.37 -11.21
N ASN A 58 -13.06 -2.55 -11.23
CA ASN A 58 -13.23 -3.56 -12.26
C ASN A 58 -14.08 -4.77 -11.80
N GLY A 59 -14.81 -4.62 -10.70
CA GLY A 59 -15.64 -5.69 -10.12
C GLY A 59 -14.94 -6.45 -8.99
N PRO A 60 -15.65 -7.43 -8.39
CA PRO A 60 -15.08 -8.29 -7.37
C PRO A 60 -13.99 -9.19 -7.98
N GLY A 61 -12.97 -9.48 -7.20
CA GLY A 61 -11.92 -10.43 -7.53
C GLY A 61 -11.60 -11.34 -6.35
N SER A 62 -10.58 -12.16 -6.56
CA SER A 62 -10.05 -13.07 -5.54
C SER A 62 -8.67 -12.63 -5.06
N GLY A 63 -8.26 -13.17 -3.91
CA GLY A 63 -6.90 -13.06 -3.41
C GLY A 63 -6.59 -14.18 -2.43
N PHE A 64 -5.33 -14.30 -2.04
CA PHE A 64 -4.92 -15.30 -1.05
C PHE A 64 -3.77 -14.80 -0.19
N PHE A 65 -3.64 -15.36 1.02
CA PHE A 65 -2.60 -14.96 1.96
C PHE A 65 -1.23 -15.44 1.51
N LEU A 66 -0.26 -14.53 1.51
CA LEU A 66 1.16 -14.81 1.32
C LEU A 66 1.93 -14.92 2.64
N THR A 67 1.43 -14.31 3.72
CA THR A 67 2.08 -14.36 5.03
C THR A 67 1.06 -14.57 6.15
N THR A 68 1.52 -15.17 7.25
CA THR A 68 0.70 -15.46 8.44
C THR A 68 0.24 -14.20 9.17
N GLU A 69 0.93 -13.09 8.97
CA GLU A 69 0.61 -11.78 9.54
C GLU A 69 -0.47 -11.04 8.74
N GLY A 70 -1.00 -11.62 7.66
CA GLY A 70 -2.12 -11.04 6.94
C GLY A 70 -1.75 -10.19 5.72
N ILE A 71 -0.61 -10.47 5.07
CA ILE A 71 -0.35 -9.96 3.72
C ILE A 71 -1.07 -10.85 2.71
N VAL A 72 -1.86 -10.24 1.85
CA VAL A 72 -2.66 -10.87 0.82
C VAL A 72 -2.18 -10.39 -0.55
N VAL A 73 -2.15 -11.30 -1.53
CA VAL A 73 -1.95 -10.95 -2.93
C VAL A 73 -3.27 -10.98 -3.69
N THR A 74 -3.42 -10.05 -4.64
CA THR A 74 -4.49 -10.01 -5.64
C THR A 74 -3.97 -9.33 -6.91
N THR A 75 -4.84 -9.11 -7.91
CA THR A 75 -4.47 -8.38 -9.12
C THR A 75 -4.47 -6.87 -8.91
N ARG A 76 -3.54 -6.17 -9.57
CA ARG A 76 -3.62 -4.70 -9.65
C ARG A 76 -4.85 -4.25 -10.43
N TYR A 77 -5.30 -5.05 -11.40
CA TYR A 77 -6.54 -4.83 -12.13
C TYR A 77 -7.74 -4.65 -11.21
N VAL A 78 -7.96 -5.54 -10.24
CA VAL A 78 -9.05 -5.41 -9.24
C VAL A 78 -8.89 -4.16 -8.38
N VAL A 79 -7.66 -3.84 -7.96
CA VAL A 79 -7.38 -2.73 -7.04
C VAL A 79 -7.49 -1.35 -7.71
N GLY A 80 -7.04 -1.24 -8.95
CA GLY A 80 -6.97 0.03 -9.68
C GLY A 80 -6.16 1.10 -8.93
N ALA A 81 -6.72 2.30 -8.75
CA ALA A 81 -6.10 3.41 -8.03
C ALA A 81 -6.59 3.55 -6.58
N ARG A 82 -7.17 2.50 -5.98
CA ARG A 82 -7.62 2.54 -4.60
C ARG A 82 -6.46 2.40 -3.63
N GLU A 83 -6.61 3.01 -2.46
CA GLU A 83 -5.65 2.95 -1.35
C GLU A 83 -6.03 1.89 -0.31
N SER A 84 -7.31 1.50 -0.30
CA SER A 84 -7.85 0.44 0.54
C SER A 84 -8.91 -0.34 -0.23
N MET A 85 -9.06 -1.61 0.13
CA MET A 85 -10.03 -2.53 -0.45
C MET A 85 -10.88 -3.12 0.67
N THR A 86 -12.16 -3.39 0.40
CA THR A 86 -12.92 -4.29 1.27
C THR A 86 -12.51 -5.71 0.92
N VAL A 87 -12.11 -6.49 1.91
CA VAL A 87 -11.82 -7.92 1.74
C VAL A 87 -12.81 -8.74 2.55
N GLU A 88 -13.16 -9.92 2.04
CA GLU A 88 -14.10 -10.83 2.67
C GLU A 88 -13.45 -12.21 2.82
N MET A 89 -13.26 -12.66 4.07
CA MET A 89 -12.60 -13.95 4.36
C MET A 89 -13.56 -15.13 4.26
N GLU A 90 -14.80 -14.91 4.67
CA GLU A 90 -15.93 -15.84 4.65
C GLU A 90 -17.19 -15.00 4.49
N ALA A 91 -18.29 -15.60 4.03
CA ALA A 91 -19.53 -14.86 3.74
C ALA A 91 -19.96 -14.01 4.95
N GLY A 92 -19.98 -12.68 4.78
CA GLY A 92 -20.32 -11.72 5.83
C GLY A 92 -19.18 -11.29 6.76
N ASN A 93 -18.01 -11.94 6.73
CA ASN A 93 -16.81 -11.51 7.44
C ASN A 93 -15.97 -10.57 6.57
N ARG A 94 -16.35 -9.28 6.59
CA ARG A 94 -15.68 -8.21 5.83
C ARG A 94 -14.78 -7.37 6.72
N GLN A 95 -13.66 -6.94 6.15
CA GLN A 95 -12.83 -5.89 6.74
C GLN A 95 -12.16 -5.03 5.68
N ILE A 96 -11.68 -3.86 6.09
CA ILE A 96 -10.86 -3.01 5.23
C ILE A 96 -9.43 -3.52 5.26
N ALA A 97 -8.86 -3.74 4.08
CA ALA A 97 -7.45 -4.00 3.87
C ALA A 97 -6.78 -2.79 3.22
N GLN A 98 -5.59 -2.44 3.68
CA GLN A 98 -4.80 -1.36 3.10
C GLN A 98 -4.01 -1.88 1.91
N VAL A 99 -4.00 -1.16 0.79
CA VAL A 99 -3.08 -1.46 -0.31
C VAL A 99 -1.71 -0.96 0.12
N VAL A 100 -0.74 -1.86 0.26
CA VAL A 100 0.60 -1.50 0.77
C VAL A 100 1.64 -1.37 -0.32
N ARG A 101 1.46 -2.10 -1.43
CA ARG A 101 2.34 -2.05 -2.60
C ARG A 101 1.62 -2.65 -3.80
N SER A 102 1.91 -2.17 -5.00
CA SER A 102 1.47 -2.84 -6.22
C SER A 102 2.46 -2.67 -7.38
N PHE A 103 2.45 -3.63 -8.29
CA PHE A 103 3.39 -3.79 -9.39
C PHE A 103 2.57 -3.78 -10.69
N PRO A 104 2.31 -2.60 -11.28
CA PRO A 104 1.50 -2.47 -12.49
C PRO A 104 1.94 -3.40 -13.63
N ASP A 105 3.26 -3.48 -13.86
CA ASP A 105 3.85 -4.25 -14.96
C ASP A 105 3.66 -5.77 -14.82
N LEU A 106 3.36 -6.24 -13.60
CA LEU A 106 3.13 -7.65 -13.29
C LEU A 106 1.66 -7.94 -13.00
N ASP A 107 0.81 -6.90 -12.99
CA ASP A 107 -0.56 -6.95 -12.51
C ASP A 107 -0.73 -7.51 -11.10
N VAL A 108 0.21 -7.23 -10.19
CA VAL A 108 0.18 -7.73 -8.80
C VAL A 108 -0.10 -6.59 -7.82
N ALA A 109 -0.96 -6.81 -6.83
CA ALA A 109 -1.13 -5.91 -5.70
C ALA A 109 -1.03 -6.69 -4.37
N LEU A 110 -0.40 -6.06 -3.38
CA LEU A 110 -0.28 -6.55 -2.02
C LEU A 110 -1.19 -5.73 -1.11
N LEU A 111 -2.04 -6.43 -0.37
CA LEU A 111 -2.94 -5.88 0.63
C LEU A 111 -2.47 -6.29 2.02
N LYS A 112 -2.56 -5.38 2.99
CA LYS A 112 -2.37 -5.68 4.40
C LYS A 112 -3.73 -5.72 5.09
N THR A 113 -3.99 -6.81 5.78
CA THR A 113 -5.18 -7.01 6.61
C THR A 113 -4.77 -7.11 8.08
N ASP A 114 -5.74 -6.92 8.98
CA ASP A 114 -5.55 -7.14 10.42
C ASP A 114 -5.80 -8.61 10.82
N GLN A 115 -6.07 -9.49 9.85
CA GLN A 115 -6.33 -10.91 10.11
C GLN A 115 -5.03 -11.72 10.02
N ALA A 116 -4.66 -12.35 11.13
CA ALA A 116 -3.65 -13.40 11.11
C ALA A 116 -4.26 -14.74 10.69
N VAL A 117 -3.48 -15.57 9.98
CA VAL A 117 -3.87 -16.91 9.53
C VAL A 117 -2.87 -17.95 10.03
N ARG A 118 -3.34 -19.19 10.25
CA ARG A 118 -2.49 -20.30 10.72
C ARG A 118 -1.77 -21.00 9.58
N THR A 119 -2.48 -21.16 8.47
CA THR A 119 -2.05 -21.99 7.35
C THR A 119 -2.05 -21.14 6.09
N LEU A 120 -0.95 -21.20 5.36
CA LEU A 120 -0.83 -20.60 4.04
C LEU A 120 -1.03 -21.67 2.97
N LEU A 121 -1.46 -21.24 1.78
CA LEU A 121 -1.42 -22.13 0.62
C LEU A 121 0.03 -22.54 0.34
N PRO A 122 0.28 -23.83 0.05
CA PRO A 122 1.63 -24.27 -0.21
C PRO A 122 2.07 -23.80 -1.60
N LEU A 123 3.18 -23.05 -1.67
CA LEU A 123 3.65 -22.41 -2.89
C LEU A 123 4.71 -23.26 -3.61
N ALA A 124 4.56 -23.48 -4.90
CA ALA A 124 5.54 -24.18 -5.75
C ALA A 124 6.65 -23.23 -6.23
N VAL A 125 7.33 -22.54 -5.29
CA VAL A 125 8.42 -21.61 -5.64
C VAL A 125 9.65 -22.41 -6.09
N GLY A 126 10.13 -22.15 -7.30
CA GLY A 126 11.29 -22.85 -7.88
C GLY A 126 10.93 -24.09 -8.71
N ASP A 127 9.67 -24.51 -8.71
CA ASP A 127 9.15 -25.55 -9.57
C ASP A 127 8.54 -24.92 -10.83
N PRO A 128 9.19 -25.02 -12.01
CA PRO A 128 8.60 -24.52 -13.24
C PRO A 128 7.34 -25.34 -13.57
N LEU A 129 6.21 -24.65 -13.76
CA LEU A 129 4.98 -25.28 -14.24
C LEU A 129 5.23 -25.76 -15.67
N ALA A 130 5.25 -27.07 -15.93
CA ALA A 130 5.51 -27.62 -17.27
C ALA A 130 4.37 -27.32 -18.26
N GLU A 131 4.68 -27.31 -19.56
CA GLU A 131 3.67 -27.13 -20.60
C GLU A 131 2.70 -28.30 -20.63
N ASN A 132 1.48 -28.05 -21.11
CA ASN A 132 0.39 -29.01 -21.21
C ASN A 132 0.00 -29.69 -19.88
N THR A 133 0.42 -29.11 -18.74
CA THR A 133 0.10 -29.61 -17.40
C THR A 133 -1.27 -29.12 -16.96
N GLY A 134 -2.04 -29.98 -16.28
CA GLY A 134 -3.32 -29.64 -15.68
C GLY A 134 -3.19 -28.56 -14.60
N ILE A 135 -4.08 -27.58 -14.65
CA ILE A 135 -4.20 -26.53 -13.64
C ILE A 135 -5.63 -26.41 -13.13
N VAL A 136 -5.76 -25.97 -11.88
CA VAL A 136 -7.05 -25.69 -11.25
C VAL A 136 -7.03 -24.27 -10.69
N ILE A 137 -7.95 -23.44 -11.14
CA ILE A 137 -8.19 -22.10 -10.59
C ILE A 137 -9.22 -22.22 -9.48
N VAL A 138 -8.93 -21.63 -8.32
CA VAL A 138 -9.84 -21.65 -7.17
C VAL A 138 -10.23 -20.21 -6.82
N PRO A 139 -11.36 -19.71 -7.34
CA PRO A 139 -11.89 -18.40 -6.95
C PRO A 139 -12.49 -18.42 -5.54
N TYR A 140 -12.68 -17.25 -4.94
CA TYR A 140 -13.39 -17.10 -3.68
C TYR A 140 -14.89 -17.34 -3.86
N GLN A 141 -15.42 -18.36 -3.17
CA GLN A 141 -16.86 -18.72 -3.14
C GLN A 141 -17.52 -18.88 -4.52
N LEU A 142 -16.75 -19.23 -5.55
CA LEU A 142 -17.25 -19.53 -6.89
C LEU A 142 -16.75 -20.91 -7.33
N ASP A 143 -17.31 -21.41 -8.42
CA ASP A 143 -16.94 -22.73 -8.94
C ASP A 143 -15.48 -22.77 -9.43
N ARG A 144 -14.81 -23.88 -9.15
CA ARG A 144 -13.44 -24.13 -9.61
C ARG A 144 -13.42 -24.21 -11.13
N VAL A 145 -12.39 -23.62 -11.74
CA VAL A 145 -12.17 -23.70 -13.19
C VAL A 145 -10.98 -24.62 -13.47
N TYR A 146 -11.18 -25.59 -14.35
CA TYR A 146 -10.16 -26.55 -14.76
C TYR A 146 -9.64 -26.19 -16.15
N GLY A 147 -8.33 -26.29 -16.33
CA GLY A 147 -7.70 -26.05 -17.62
C GLY A 147 -6.27 -26.57 -17.64
N ARG A 148 -5.45 -26.03 -18.54
CA ARG A 148 -4.04 -26.41 -18.70
C ARG A 148 -3.16 -25.19 -18.92
N ARG A 149 -1.88 -25.30 -18.52
CA ARG A 149 -0.85 -24.42 -19.08
C ARG A 149 -0.71 -24.78 -20.56
N ARG A 150 -1.08 -23.87 -21.45
CA ARG A 150 -0.92 -24.13 -22.89
C ARG A 150 0.53 -23.90 -23.31
N GLU A 151 0.94 -24.57 -24.37
CA GLU A 151 2.15 -24.20 -25.09
C GLU A 151 1.87 -22.95 -25.94
N THR A 152 2.88 -22.09 -26.11
CA THR A 152 2.76 -20.95 -27.02
C THR A 152 4.07 -20.70 -27.76
N GLY A 153 3.97 -20.49 -29.08
CA GLY A 153 5.10 -20.03 -29.90
C GLY A 153 5.35 -18.52 -29.80
N ARG A 154 4.57 -17.78 -29.01
CA ARG A 154 4.75 -16.33 -28.83
C ARG A 154 5.75 -16.06 -27.70
N SER A 155 6.61 -15.06 -27.89
CA SER A 155 7.43 -14.54 -26.79
C SER A 155 6.52 -13.84 -25.78
N LEU A 156 6.36 -14.44 -24.61
CA LEU A 156 5.63 -13.85 -23.47
C LEU A 156 6.61 -13.23 -22.48
N ALA A 157 6.10 -12.29 -21.67
CA ALA A 157 6.86 -11.78 -20.56
C ALA A 157 7.20 -12.94 -19.59
N PRO A 158 8.43 -13.05 -19.06
CA PRO A 158 8.87 -14.21 -18.27
C PRO A 158 8.07 -14.48 -16.98
N HIS A 159 7.32 -13.50 -16.50
CA HIS A 159 6.48 -13.64 -15.31
C HIS A 159 5.10 -14.23 -15.62
N LEU A 160 4.73 -14.38 -16.90
CA LEU A 160 3.43 -14.90 -17.33
C LEU A 160 3.55 -16.35 -17.83
N PHE A 161 2.51 -17.13 -17.55
CA PHE A 161 2.24 -18.37 -18.26
C PHE A 161 0.88 -18.32 -18.94
N PRO A 162 0.78 -18.86 -20.17
CA PRO A 162 -0.48 -18.89 -20.88
C PRO A 162 -1.34 -20.07 -20.43
N THR A 163 -2.66 -19.90 -20.46
CA THR A 163 -3.63 -20.97 -20.19
C THR A 163 -4.51 -21.23 -21.42
N ASP A 164 -5.21 -22.36 -21.45
CA ASP A 164 -6.28 -22.65 -22.42
C ASP A 164 -7.65 -22.10 -21.98
N ILE A 165 -7.68 -21.36 -20.87
CA ILE A 165 -8.89 -20.79 -20.27
C ILE A 165 -9.18 -19.47 -20.96
N VAL A 166 -10.44 -19.24 -21.31
CA VAL A 166 -10.89 -18.03 -22.02
C VAL A 166 -11.56 -17.01 -21.10
N GLN A 167 -12.10 -17.47 -19.98
CA GLN A 167 -12.80 -16.63 -19.02
C GLN A 167 -12.57 -17.16 -17.60
N VAL A 168 -12.37 -16.21 -16.69
CA VAL A 168 -12.35 -16.43 -15.24
C VAL A 168 -13.64 -15.94 -14.62
N PRO A 169 -14.07 -16.53 -13.49
CA PRO A 169 -15.37 -16.26 -12.88
C PRO A 169 -15.45 -14.88 -12.22
N ASP A 170 -14.31 -14.26 -11.91
CA ASP A 170 -14.25 -12.91 -11.36
C ASP A 170 -13.22 -12.01 -12.09
N ALA A 171 -12.84 -10.87 -11.52
CA ALA A 171 -11.92 -9.92 -12.12
C ALA A 171 -10.43 -10.34 -12.06
N GLY A 172 -10.10 -11.47 -11.43
CA GLY A 172 -8.75 -12.01 -11.32
C GLY A 172 -8.25 -12.12 -9.88
N GLY A 173 -7.06 -12.67 -9.71
CA GLY A 173 -6.39 -12.81 -8.42
C GLY A 173 -6.58 -14.19 -7.77
N GLU A 174 -7.27 -15.09 -8.45
CA GLU A 174 -7.44 -16.46 -8.03
C GLU A 174 -6.10 -17.20 -8.00
N PRO A 175 -5.80 -17.98 -6.95
CA PRO A 175 -4.67 -18.91 -6.96
C PRO A 175 -4.88 -20.01 -8.01
N VAL A 176 -3.78 -20.35 -8.68
CA VAL A 176 -3.70 -21.44 -9.65
C VAL A 176 -2.92 -22.59 -9.04
N PHE A 177 -3.54 -23.77 -8.99
CA PHE A 177 -2.95 -24.99 -8.43
C PHE A 177 -2.51 -25.95 -9.52
N ASN A 178 -1.44 -26.68 -9.26
CA ASN A 178 -1.07 -27.88 -10.03
C ASN A 178 -1.74 -29.14 -9.44
N GLU A 179 -1.50 -30.27 -10.09
CA GLU A 179 -2.02 -31.59 -9.67
C GLU A 179 -1.55 -32.02 -8.27
N ARG A 180 -0.42 -31.47 -7.77
CA ARG A 180 0.12 -31.72 -6.43
C ARG A 180 -0.52 -30.83 -5.35
N GLN A 181 -1.58 -30.09 -5.68
CA GLN A 181 -2.23 -29.11 -4.79
C GLN A 181 -1.29 -27.98 -4.31
N MET A 182 -0.27 -27.65 -5.11
CA MET A 182 0.62 -26.52 -4.84
C MET A 182 0.25 -25.33 -5.73
N VAL A 183 0.30 -24.12 -5.19
CA VAL A 183 0.06 -22.88 -5.94
C VAL A 183 1.24 -22.61 -6.86
N VAL A 184 0.97 -22.57 -8.16
CA VAL A 184 1.94 -22.29 -9.23
C VAL A 184 1.83 -20.87 -9.79
N GLY A 185 0.75 -20.17 -9.46
CA GLY A 185 0.56 -18.78 -9.86
C GLY A 185 -0.75 -18.17 -9.40
N MET A 186 -1.06 -17.02 -9.99
CA MET A 186 -2.26 -16.24 -9.77
C MET A 186 -2.85 -15.81 -11.12
N MET A 187 -4.16 -15.90 -11.31
CA MET A 187 -4.78 -15.46 -12.55
C MET A 187 -4.75 -13.94 -12.72
N THR A 188 -4.51 -13.48 -13.94
CA THR A 188 -4.55 -12.06 -14.33
C THR A 188 -5.42 -11.86 -15.57
N ARG A 189 -6.14 -10.75 -15.59
CA ARG A 189 -6.90 -10.27 -16.76
C ARG A 189 -6.24 -9.08 -17.47
N ASN A 190 -5.17 -8.54 -16.91
CA ASN A 190 -4.52 -7.32 -17.38
C ASN A 190 -3.46 -7.63 -18.46
N ILE A 191 -3.90 -8.30 -19.52
CA ILE A 191 -3.05 -8.70 -20.64
C ILE A 191 -3.74 -8.32 -21.95
N SER A 192 -2.96 -8.08 -23.01
CA SER A 192 -3.46 -7.45 -24.24
C SER A 192 -4.70 -8.15 -24.81
N SER A 193 -5.67 -7.37 -25.26
CA SER A 193 -6.97 -7.80 -25.81
C SER A 193 -6.91 -8.65 -27.10
N SER A 194 -5.71 -8.92 -27.62
CA SER A 194 -5.51 -9.71 -28.84
C SER A 194 -5.58 -11.23 -28.64
N SER A 195 -5.64 -11.69 -27.38
CA SER A 195 -5.72 -13.11 -27.02
C SER A 195 -7.10 -13.43 -26.45
N ALA A 196 -7.75 -14.46 -26.99
CA ALA A 196 -8.99 -15.00 -26.40
C ALA A 196 -8.75 -15.69 -25.05
N TYR A 197 -7.50 -15.99 -24.71
CA TYR A 197 -7.11 -16.71 -23.51
C TYR A 197 -6.61 -15.77 -22.42
N VAL A 198 -6.90 -16.14 -21.17
CA VAL A 198 -6.36 -15.51 -19.97
C VAL A 198 -5.01 -16.13 -19.57
N TYR A 199 -4.25 -15.37 -18.79
CA TYR A 199 -2.89 -15.74 -18.39
C TYR A 199 -2.80 -15.81 -16.88
N GLY A 200 -1.81 -16.54 -16.38
CA GLY A 200 -1.44 -16.50 -14.99
C GLY A 200 -0.10 -15.81 -14.81
N VAL A 201 0.08 -15.16 -13.67
CA VAL A 201 1.36 -14.68 -13.16
C VAL A 201 1.99 -15.81 -12.37
N HIS A 202 3.23 -16.18 -12.69
CA HIS A 202 3.97 -17.21 -11.97
C HIS A 202 4.10 -16.89 -10.47
N ILE A 203 3.95 -17.90 -9.62
CA ILE A 203 4.06 -17.71 -8.16
C ILE A 203 5.44 -17.18 -7.75
N ALA A 204 6.49 -17.53 -8.48
CA ALA A 204 7.83 -16.99 -8.26
C ALA A 204 7.89 -15.47 -8.50
N ALA A 205 7.11 -14.92 -9.44
CA ALA A 205 7.04 -13.47 -9.64
C ALA A 205 6.27 -12.78 -8.50
N VAL A 206 5.16 -13.38 -8.04
CA VAL A 206 4.43 -12.92 -6.86
C VAL A 206 5.30 -12.95 -5.61
N GLN A 207 6.09 -14.00 -5.40
CA GLN A 207 7.02 -14.10 -4.28
C GLN A 207 8.08 -12.99 -4.34
N ARG A 208 8.65 -12.71 -5.52
CA ARG A 208 9.57 -11.58 -5.69
C ARG A 208 8.94 -10.23 -5.34
N CYS A 209 7.66 -10.02 -5.67
CA CYS A 209 6.94 -8.81 -5.26
C CYS A 209 6.90 -8.65 -3.73
N LEU A 210 6.64 -9.75 -3.02
CA LEU A 210 6.67 -9.77 -1.56
C LEU A 210 8.08 -9.51 -1.00
N ASP A 211 9.10 -10.13 -1.58
CA ASP A 211 10.49 -9.94 -1.17
C ASP A 211 10.94 -8.47 -1.34
N VAL A 212 10.57 -7.84 -2.47
CA VAL A 212 10.81 -6.41 -2.71
C VAL A 212 10.12 -5.56 -1.66
N TYR A 213 8.84 -5.84 -1.37
CA TYR A 213 8.10 -5.13 -0.33
C TYR A 213 8.76 -5.26 1.06
N HIS A 214 9.20 -6.47 1.43
CA HIS A 214 9.92 -6.66 2.69
C HIS A 214 11.27 -5.95 2.74
N TYR A 215 12.02 -5.95 1.63
CA TYR A 215 13.27 -5.21 1.52
C TYR A 215 13.06 -3.69 1.70
N GLU A 216 12.03 -3.14 1.04
CA GLU A 216 11.62 -1.75 1.17
C GLU A 216 11.31 -1.37 2.64
N LEU A 217 10.59 -2.24 3.37
CA LEU A 217 10.24 -2.03 4.78
C LEU A 217 11.43 -2.10 5.75
N ARG A 218 12.49 -2.84 5.43
CA ARG A 218 13.71 -2.88 6.26
C ARG A 218 14.44 -1.54 6.26
N SER A 219 14.32 -0.79 5.16
CA SER A 219 15.01 0.49 4.99
C SER A 219 14.26 1.62 5.68
N VAL A 220 12.94 1.70 5.47
CA VAL A 220 12.08 2.73 6.05
C VAL A 220 10.74 2.09 6.43
N GLN A 221 10.35 2.24 7.69
CA GLN A 221 9.04 1.79 8.18
C GLN A 221 7.94 2.79 7.84
N ASN A 222 6.67 2.35 7.86
CA ASN A 222 5.48 3.20 7.70
C ASN A 222 5.40 3.95 6.36
N ARG A 223 6.01 3.41 5.29
CA ARG A 223 5.91 3.95 3.93
C ARG A 223 4.43 4.07 3.52
N VAL A 224 4.11 5.12 2.76
CA VAL A 224 2.73 5.39 2.32
C VAL A 224 2.55 4.95 0.88
N TYR A 225 1.52 4.17 0.60
CA TYR A 225 1.22 3.69 -0.74
C TYR A 225 0.84 4.83 -1.70
N CYS A 226 1.47 4.87 -2.87
CA CYS A 226 1.12 5.76 -3.97
C CYS A 226 0.19 5.05 -4.94
N SER A 227 -1.08 5.47 -4.99
CA SER A 227 -2.10 4.84 -5.84
C SER A 227 -1.89 5.03 -7.35
N SER A 228 -1.03 5.97 -7.75
CA SER A 228 -0.68 6.21 -9.15
C SER A 228 0.28 5.12 -9.65
N CYS A 229 1.53 5.14 -9.19
CA CYS A 229 2.56 4.20 -9.66
C CYS A 229 2.57 2.84 -8.92
N GLY A 230 1.88 2.72 -7.79
CA GLY A 230 1.88 1.51 -6.95
C GLY A 230 3.05 1.40 -5.97
N TYR A 231 3.97 2.38 -5.94
CA TYR A 231 5.12 2.40 -5.05
C TYR A 231 4.74 2.72 -3.60
N ALA A 232 5.53 2.24 -2.63
CA ALA A 232 5.39 2.64 -1.23
C ALA A 232 6.38 3.78 -0.92
N SER A 233 5.89 5.01 -0.86
CA SER A 233 6.70 6.22 -0.65
C SER A 233 7.25 6.31 0.77
N ALA A 234 8.58 6.39 0.90
CA ALA A 234 9.30 6.82 2.09
C ALA A 234 9.22 8.32 2.31
N ALA A 235 9.14 9.14 1.25
CA ALA A 235 9.08 10.60 1.39
C ALA A 235 7.89 11.04 2.28
N ALA A 236 6.76 10.36 2.15
CA ALA A 236 5.59 10.60 3.00
C ALA A 236 5.85 10.41 4.51
N THR A 237 6.78 9.54 4.91
CA THR A 237 7.08 9.26 6.33
C THR A 237 7.71 10.45 7.05
N VAL A 238 8.32 11.37 6.31
CA VAL A 238 8.90 12.62 6.83
C VAL A 238 8.00 13.83 6.55
N GLY A 239 6.77 13.59 6.08
CA GLY A 239 5.78 14.63 5.73
C GLY A 239 5.74 15.01 4.24
N GLY A 240 6.40 14.23 3.37
CA GLY A 240 6.49 14.51 1.94
C GLY A 240 5.13 14.55 1.25
N TYR A 241 4.94 15.53 0.37
CA TYR A 241 3.67 15.69 -0.37
C TYR A 241 3.64 14.91 -1.68
N TYR A 242 4.79 14.50 -2.20
CA TYR A 242 4.92 13.87 -3.52
C TYR A 242 5.55 12.48 -3.39
N CYS A 243 5.20 11.57 -4.28
CA CYS A 243 5.86 10.29 -4.40
C CYS A 243 7.28 10.50 -4.93
N GLU A 244 8.30 9.98 -4.24
CA GLU A 244 9.69 10.07 -4.71
C GLU A 244 9.96 9.29 -6.00
N THR A 245 9.08 8.35 -6.36
CA THR A 245 9.25 7.49 -7.54
C THR A 245 8.61 8.09 -8.79
N CYS A 246 7.40 8.65 -8.67
CA CYS A 246 6.64 9.14 -9.84
C CYS A 246 6.21 10.61 -9.74
N GLY A 247 6.52 11.31 -8.65
CA GLY A 247 6.19 12.73 -8.45
C GLY A 247 4.71 13.07 -8.29
N THR A 248 3.81 12.08 -8.29
CA THR A 248 2.38 12.32 -8.04
C THR A 248 2.15 12.79 -6.61
N VAL A 249 1.16 13.68 -6.40
CA VAL A 249 0.73 14.09 -5.06
C VAL A 249 0.23 12.87 -4.29
N MET A 250 0.83 12.64 -3.12
CA MET A 250 0.49 11.51 -2.26
C MET A 250 -0.93 11.65 -1.69
N PRO A 251 -1.62 10.54 -1.38
CA PRO A 251 -2.99 10.58 -0.90
C PRO A 251 -3.24 11.49 0.31
N HIS A 252 -2.38 11.41 1.33
CA HIS A 252 -2.50 12.22 2.54
C HIS A 252 -2.30 13.72 2.29
N ALA A 253 -1.70 14.08 1.15
CA ALA A 253 -1.32 15.43 0.78
C ALA A 253 -2.27 16.11 -0.22
N ARG A 254 -3.36 15.45 -0.64
CA ARG A 254 -4.28 16.00 -1.65
C ARG A 254 -4.99 17.25 -1.15
N ASP A 255 -5.45 17.24 0.11
CA ASP A 255 -6.27 18.31 0.70
C ASP A 255 -5.51 19.21 1.67
N GLN A 256 -4.17 19.10 1.72
CA GLN A 256 -3.33 19.89 2.62
C GLN A 256 -2.75 21.12 1.93
N VAL A 257 -2.70 22.24 2.66
CA VAL A 257 -1.92 23.41 2.26
C VAL A 257 -0.43 23.06 2.40
N ARG A 258 0.26 23.03 1.27
CA ARG A 258 1.64 22.55 1.17
C ARG A 258 2.59 23.63 1.71
N ALA A 259 3.39 23.27 2.72
CA ALA A 259 4.35 24.16 3.36
C ALA A 259 5.79 23.69 3.10
N GLN A 260 6.77 24.56 3.34
CA GLN A 260 8.18 24.26 3.06
C GLN A 260 8.75 23.24 4.05
N THR A 261 9.51 22.28 3.55
CA THR A 261 10.15 21.22 4.36
C THR A 261 11.56 20.90 3.84
N PRO A 262 12.59 21.65 4.30
CA PRO A 262 13.97 21.55 3.78
C PRO A 262 14.59 20.15 3.82
N ASN A 263 14.21 19.32 4.80
CA ASN A 263 14.72 17.97 4.98
C ASN A 263 14.28 16.97 3.89
N MET A 264 13.36 17.37 3.00
CA MET A 264 12.81 16.48 1.97
C MET A 264 13.53 16.57 0.62
N ALA A 265 14.43 17.53 0.43
CA ALA A 265 15.15 17.72 -0.82
C ALA A 265 15.95 16.47 -1.24
N SER A 266 16.43 15.69 -0.27
CA SER A 266 17.17 14.43 -0.49
C SER A 266 16.34 13.30 -1.10
N PHE A 267 15.01 13.35 -1.01
CA PHE A 267 14.12 12.32 -1.57
C PHE A 267 13.71 12.62 -3.02
N TYR A 268 13.83 13.87 -3.48
CA TYR A 268 13.38 14.27 -4.79
C TYR A 268 14.59 14.60 -5.66
N GLY A 269 14.63 14.10 -6.90
CA GLY A 269 15.72 14.41 -7.82
C GLY A 269 15.87 15.92 -8.00
N GLU A 270 16.97 16.48 -7.51
CA GLU A 270 17.25 17.91 -7.66
C GLU A 270 17.69 18.19 -9.10
N ASN A 271 16.92 18.98 -9.85
CA ASN A 271 17.48 19.77 -10.94
C ASN A 271 18.11 21.04 -10.32
N THR A 272 19.19 20.86 -9.57
CA THR A 272 19.79 21.86 -8.67
C THR A 272 20.36 23.09 -9.38
N ASN A 273 20.52 23.02 -10.71
CA ASN A 273 21.18 24.08 -11.46
C ASN A 273 20.34 25.35 -11.55
N ALA A 274 19.01 25.26 -11.55
CA ALA A 274 18.13 26.40 -11.80
C ALA A 274 17.22 26.70 -10.59
N PRO A 275 17.31 27.89 -9.96
CA PRO A 275 16.47 28.25 -8.83
C PRO A 275 15.03 28.56 -9.27
N CYS A 276 14.06 28.24 -8.43
CA CYS A 276 12.66 28.58 -8.62
C CYS A 276 12.45 30.08 -8.76
N THR A 277 11.78 30.50 -9.82
CA THR A 277 11.47 31.92 -10.08
C THR A 277 10.50 32.53 -9.07
N GLN A 278 9.80 31.71 -8.27
CA GLN A 278 8.84 32.16 -7.27
C GLN A 278 9.41 32.27 -5.86
N CYS A 279 10.38 31.43 -5.49
CA CYS A 279 10.90 31.37 -4.11
C CYS A 279 12.42 31.22 -3.99
N GLY A 280 13.16 31.21 -5.12
CA GLY A 280 14.62 31.09 -5.15
C GLY A 280 15.17 29.70 -4.80
N ALA A 281 14.30 28.72 -4.51
CA ALA A 281 14.70 27.40 -4.08
C ALA A 281 15.31 26.54 -5.20
N ARG A 282 16.32 25.74 -4.87
CA ARG A 282 16.96 24.76 -5.77
C ARG A 282 16.46 23.31 -5.57
N ALA A 283 15.27 23.15 -4.99
CA ALA A 283 14.69 21.85 -4.66
C ALA A 283 14.23 21.01 -5.88
N GLY A 284 14.47 21.48 -7.12
CA GLY A 284 13.96 20.88 -8.35
C GLY A 284 12.50 21.25 -8.66
N PHE A 285 12.02 20.76 -9.81
CA PHE A 285 10.67 20.98 -10.31
C PHE A 285 10.03 19.66 -10.73
N TYR A 286 8.71 19.56 -10.56
CA TYR A 286 7.89 18.50 -11.13
C TYR A 286 6.70 19.12 -11.86
N ASP A 287 6.55 18.80 -13.14
CA ASP A 287 5.54 19.39 -14.03
C ASP A 287 5.52 20.94 -14.02
N GLY A 288 6.70 21.57 -13.98
CA GLY A 288 6.84 23.03 -13.92
C GLY A 288 6.59 23.64 -12.53
N LEU A 289 6.12 22.86 -11.56
CA LEU A 289 5.88 23.29 -10.18
C LEU A 289 7.12 23.08 -9.32
N CYS A 290 7.50 24.10 -8.57
CA CYS A 290 8.63 24.03 -7.65
C CYS A 290 8.35 23.07 -6.51
N LEU A 291 9.27 22.14 -6.26
CA LEU A 291 9.17 21.17 -5.17
C LEU A 291 9.26 21.80 -3.77
N ARG A 292 9.63 23.09 -3.65
CA ARG A 292 9.62 23.85 -2.38
C ARG A 292 8.37 24.69 -2.14
N CYS A 293 7.90 25.46 -3.13
CA CYS A 293 6.76 26.36 -2.94
C CYS A 293 5.47 25.89 -3.63
N GLY A 294 5.51 24.80 -4.40
CA GLY A 294 4.37 24.24 -5.11
C GLY A 294 3.81 25.15 -6.23
N ARG A 295 4.52 26.23 -6.59
CA ARG A 295 4.09 27.18 -7.62
C ARG A 295 4.83 26.93 -8.93
N ALA A 296 4.18 27.28 -10.04
CA ALA A 296 4.81 27.30 -11.35
C ALA A 296 6.00 28.27 -11.31
N GLY A 297 7.19 27.73 -11.48
CA GLY A 297 8.41 28.53 -11.36
C GLY A 297 9.65 27.87 -11.90
N ASP A 298 9.47 26.85 -12.75
CA ASP A 298 10.54 26.19 -13.47
C ASP A 298 11.10 27.14 -14.54
N PRO A 299 12.35 27.60 -14.41
CA PRO A 299 12.95 28.53 -15.35
C PRO A 299 13.23 27.91 -16.73
N THR A 300 13.08 26.59 -16.88
CA THR A 300 13.27 25.88 -18.16
C THR A 300 11.97 25.70 -18.95
N ARG A 301 10.82 26.04 -18.36
CA ARG A 301 9.51 26.05 -19.04
C ARG A 301 9.03 27.50 -19.22
N PRO A 302 8.82 27.98 -20.46
CA PRO A 302 8.15 29.27 -20.67
C PRO A 302 6.68 29.18 -20.20
N ALA A 303 6.16 30.31 -19.71
CA ALA A 303 4.79 30.47 -19.19
C ALA A 303 3.73 30.26 -20.28
#